data_AF-A0A3C1Q2I8-F1
#
_entry.id   AF-A0A3C1Q2I8-F1
#
_cell.length_a   1.000
_cell.length_b   1.000
_cell.length_c   1.000
_cell.angle_alpha   90.00
_cell.angle_beta   90.00
_cell.angle_gamma   90.00
#
_symmetry.space_group_name_H-M   'P 1'
#
loop_
_entity.id
_entity.type
_entity.pdbx_description
1 polymer ?
#
loop_
_entity_poly.entity_id
_entity_poly.type
_entity_poly.pdbx_seq_one_letter_code
_entity_poly.pdbx_strand_id
1 'polypeptide(L)'
;MKEPTTQSEKAAVLNNVGFLLHDAFTHAKSLGIKTALGSESPLVFEPGNSQLNDEGDPAHIITQDWIRTCPPYVRDRMRDTYGFTIPVSRGADNEAFAKSLYEGIFTRIMRTHPLDYFWVWTYEMWSYGGHAPSPDQIGSVADDYKYAQQVITEMNTPFELATFGWKVGSSGGDGEELEFHDDLPIEVPFGTLWDEAQGMWAVLPTGRQGWSSCWYEEDWGLIQPQLRSMAIHNEVAHGIRHGGVQALIAKHWRIQSVAQASAAHAQLSWNNRATVAGKLLTLSEAEKKFPIFDMWETPVGNQPSAFIRWITQHYKDWAKANFGPEKSDE
;
A
#
# COMPACT_ATOMS: atom_id res chain seq x y z
N MET A 1 23.04 22.58 -4.07
CA MET A 1 23.06 21.46 -5.06
C MET A 1 22.85 22.08 -6.43
N LYS A 2 23.53 21.64 -7.50
CA LYS A 2 23.32 22.19 -8.86
C LYS A 2 22.03 21.60 -9.43
N GLU A 3 21.09 22.44 -9.84
CA GLU A 3 19.87 21.99 -10.54
C GLU A 3 20.20 21.69 -12.02
N PRO A 4 19.67 20.60 -12.60
CA PRO A 4 19.88 20.26 -14.02
C PRO A 4 19.10 21.23 -14.92
N THR A 5 19.79 21.96 -15.81
CA THR A 5 19.17 22.97 -16.67
C THR A 5 18.95 22.45 -18.10
N THR A 6 19.75 21.50 -18.56
CA THR A 6 19.62 20.90 -19.90
C THR A 6 18.83 19.59 -19.89
N GLN A 7 18.26 19.20 -21.03
CA GLN A 7 17.58 17.90 -21.18
C GLN A 7 18.51 16.71 -20.89
N SER A 8 19.78 16.81 -21.31
CA SER A 8 20.78 15.78 -21.05
C SER A 8 21.09 15.65 -19.55
N GLU A 9 21.23 16.76 -18.84
CA GLU A 9 21.43 16.74 -17.38
C GLU A 9 20.20 16.17 -16.65
N LYS A 10 18.98 16.55 -17.06
CA LYS A 10 17.74 15.99 -16.49
C LYS A 10 17.63 14.48 -16.72
N ALA A 11 17.95 14.03 -17.92
CA ALA A 11 18.00 12.61 -18.24
C ALA A 11 19.07 11.86 -17.43
N ALA A 12 20.24 12.48 -17.20
CA ALA A 12 21.29 11.91 -16.36
C ALA A 12 20.82 11.71 -14.91
N VAL A 13 20.08 12.67 -14.33
CA VAL A 13 19.49 12.52 -12.98
C VAL A 13 18.55 11.31 -12.94
N LEU A 14 17.62 11.20 -13.90
CA LEU A 14 16.71 10.06 -13.98
C LEU A 14 17.46 8.73 -14.16
N ASN A 15 18.52 8.72 -14.97
CA ASN A 15 19.39 7.55 -15.17
C ASN A 15 20.08 7.13 -13.88
N ASN A 16 20.63 8.08 -13.12
CA ASN A 16 21.28 7.82 -11.84
C ASN A 16 20.30 7.24 -10.80
N VAL A 17 19.04 7.71 -10.78
CA VAL A 17 18.00 7.08 -9.95
C VAL A 17 17.76 5.63 -10.37
N GLY A 18 17.74 5.37 -11.68
CA GLY A 18 17.63 4.00 -12.20
C GLY A 18 18.76 3.08 -11.72
N PHE A 19 20.02 3.56 -11.70
CA PHE A 19 21.16 2.80 -11.18
C PHE A 19 21.11 2.61 -9.66
N LEU A 20 20.69 3.64 -8.91
CA LEU A 20 20.47 3.52 -7.48
C LEU A 20 19.43 2.43 -7.16
N LEU A 21 18.30 2.45 -7.86
CA LEU A 21 17.25 1.43 -7.69
C LEU A 21 17.74 0.05 -8.15
N HIS A 22 18.59 -0.02 -9.19
CA HIS A 22 19.18 -1.27 -9.63
C HIS A 22 19.97 -1.94 -8.49
N ASP A 23 20.89 -1.20 -7.89
CA ASP A 23 21.77 -1.70 -6.83
C ASP A 23 20.95 -2.07 -5.59
N ALA A 24 20.04 -1.16 -5.18
CA ALA A 24 19.19 -1.37 -4.01
C ALA A 24 18.28 -2.59 -4.17
N PHE A 25 17.61 -2.74 -5.31
CA PHE A 25 16.63 -3.82 -5.52
C PHE A 25 17.32 -5.15 -5.81
N THR A 26 18.50 -5.13 -6.45
CA THR A 26 19.33 -6.34 -6.60
C THR A 26 19.79 -6.83 -5.22
N HIS A 27 20.22 -5.92 -4.35
CA HIS A 27 20.57 -6.28 -2.98
C HIS A 27 19.37 -6.81 -2.20
N ALA A 28 18.21 -6.15 -2.26
CA ALA A 28 16.97 -6.60 -1.65
C ALA A 28 16.61 -8.03 -2.10
N LYS A 29 16.69 -8.30 -3.42
CA LYS A 29 16.44 -9.63 -3.99
C LYS A 29 17.42 -10.68 -3.47
N SER A 30 18.69 -10.34 -3.27
CA SER A 30 19.69 -11.26 -2.68
C SER A 30 19.36 -11.67 -1.23
N LEU A 31 18.56 -10.84 -0.54
CA LEU A 31 18.06 -11.09 0.82
C LEU A 31 16.65 -11.72 0.83
N GLY A 32 16.05 -11.98 -0.35
CA GLY A 32 14.68 -12.47 -0.47
C GLY A 32 13.60 -11.41 -0.19
N ILE A 33 13.95 -10.12 -0.20
CA ILE A 33 13.01 -9.01 -0.01
C ILE A 33 12.36 -8.68 -1.36
N LYS A 34 11.03 -8.57 -1.36
CA LYS A 34 10.24 -8.14 -2.51
C LYS A 34 10.19 -6.63 -2.61
N THR A 35 10.29 -6.10 -3.82
CA THR A 35 10.35 -4.66 -4.11
C THR A 35 9.14 -4.19 -4.89
N ALA A 36 8.66 -2.99 -4.56
CA ALA A 36 7.52 -2.37 -5.22
C ALA A 36 7.79 -0.91 -5.55
N LEU A 37 7.24 -0.46 -6.68
CA LEU A 37 7.19 0.93 -7.16
C LEU A 37 5.84 1.13 -7.80
N GLY A 38 5.35 2.36 -7.84
CA GLY A 38 3.96 2.55 -8.25
C GLY A 38 3.55 3.96 -8.58
N SER A 39 2.26 4.09 -8.90
CA SER A 39 1.59 5.36 -9.12
C SER A 39 0.21 5.36 -8.50
N GLU A 40 -0.25 6.56 -8.14
CA GLU A 40 -1.64 6.80 -7.83
C GLU A 40 -2.50 6.66 -9.10
N SER A 41 -3.73 6.20 -8.93
CA SER A 41 -4.78 6.06 -9.93
C SER A 41 -5.91 7.09 -9.69
N PRO A 42 -6.50 7.61 -10.78
CA PRO A 42 -6.18 7.27 -12.18
C PRO A 42 -4.93 8.00 -12.68
N LEU A 43 -4.19 7.38 -13.62
CA LEU A 43 -2.96 7.96 -14.19
C LEU A 43 -3.21 9.17 -15.12
N VAL A 44 -4.44 9.32 -15.63
CA VAL A 44 -4.78 10.37 -16.61
C VAL A 44 -6.05 11.11 -16.23
N PHE A 45 -7.17 10.88 -16.91
CA PHE A 45 -8.41 11.61 -16.66
C PHE A 45 -9.07 11.13 -15.37
N GLU A 46 -9.32 12.07 -14.46
CA GLU A 46 -10.17 11.86 -13.29
C GLU A 46 -11.36 12.83 -13.37
N PRO A 47 -12.60 12.31 -13.34
CA PRO A 47 -13.78 13.16 -13.36
C PRO A 47 -13.97 13.90 -12.04
N GLY A 48 -14.60 15.06 -12.10
CA GLY A 48 -15.04 15.80 -10.93
C GLY A 48 -16.39 15.31 -10.41
N ASN A 49 -16.67 15.59 -9.13
CA ASN A 49 -17.99 15.46 -8.54
C ASN A 49 -18.47 16.81 -7.99
N SER A 50 -19.38 17.45 -8.73
CA SER A 50 -19.96 18.75 -8.38
C SER A 50 -21.16 18.66 -7.43
N GLN A 51 -21.52 17.46 -6.96
CA GLN A 51 -22.62 17.28 -6.01
C GLN A 51 -22.26 17.83 -4.63
N LEU A 52 -23.28 18.20 -3.87
CA LEU A 52 -23.17 18.57 -2.45
C LEU A 52 -23.71 17.42 -1.59
N ASN A 53 -23.16 17.28 -0.39
CA ASN A 53 -23.68 16.38 0.65
C ASN A 53 -24.92 16.99 1.34
N ASP A 54 -25.50 16.26 2.29
CA ASP A 54 -26.69 16.68 3.05
C ASP A 54 -26.45 17.95 3.90
N GLU A 55 -25.20 18.28 4.19
CA GLU A 55 -24.79 19.47 4.95
C GLU A 55 -24.57 20.70 4.03
N GLY A 56 -24.66 20.52 2.72
CA GLY A 56 -24.45 21.57 1.71
C GLY A 56 -22.98 21.79 1.32
N ASP A 57 -22.07 20.94 1.81
CA ASP A 57 -20.65 20.96 1.45
C ASP A 57 -20.38 20.08 0.21
N PRO A 58 -19.27 20.29 -0.54
CA PRO A 58 -18.91 19.42 -1.65
C PRO A 58 -18.85 17.95 -1.23
N ALA A 59 -19.57 17.08 -1.95
CA ALA A 59 -19.60 15.65 -1.69
C ALA A 59 -18.21 15.01 -1.83
N HIS A 60 -17.36 15.59 -2.67
CA HIS A 60 -15.99 15.14 -2.88
C HIS A 60 -15.05 16.34 -3.07
N ILE A 61 -13.78 16.22 -2.65
CA ILE A 61 -12.79 17.29 -2.78
C ILE A 61 -12.45 17.64 -4.24
N ILE A 62 -12.48 16.64 -5.11
CA ILE A 62 -12.31 16.80 -6.56
C ILE A 62 -13.68 17.12 -7.16
N THR A 63 -13.95 18.41 -7.35
CA THR A 63 -15.25 18.91 -7.81
C THR A 63 -15.31 19.17 -9.31
N GLN A 64 -14.17 19.13 -9.99
CA GLN A 64 -14.03 19.41 -11.43
C GLN A 64 -13.09 18.41 -12.07
N ASP A 65 -13.34 18.13 -13.34
CA ASP A 65 -12.51 17.25 -14.16
C ASP A 65 -11.07 17.73 -14.22
N TRP A 66 -10.12 16.81 -14.12
CA TRP A 66 -8.70 17.13 -14.17
C TRP A 66 -7.83 15.95 -14.63
N ILE A 67 -6.54 16.25 -14.82
CA ILE A 67 -5.47 15.27 -14.98
C ILE A 67 -4.42 15.60 -13.94
N ARG A 68 -4.37 14.81 -12.86
CA ARG A 68 -3.56 15.13 -11.68
C ARG A 68 -2.17 14.48 -11.72
N THR A 69 -2.15 13.17 -11.96
CA THR A 69 -0.97 12.30 -11.83
C THR A 69 -0.02 12.41 -13.02
N CYS A 70 -0.51 12.90 -14.18
CA CYS A 70 0.32 13.21 -15.35
C CYS A 70 0.67 14.71 -15.40
N PRO A 71 1.94 15.11 -15.19
CA PRO A 71 2.34 16.51 -15.20
C PRO A 71 2.05 17.19 -16.54
N PRO A 72 1.69 18.49 -16.58
CA PRO A 72 1.33 19.19 -17.82
C PRO A 72 2.39 19.08 -18.93
N TYR A 73 3.68 19.09 -18.60
CA TYR A 73 4.74 18.95 -19.59
C TYR A 73 4.84 17.54 -20.20
N VAL A 74 4.46 16.49 -19.45
CA VAL A 74 4.35 15.13 -20.00
C VAL A 74 3.13 15.06 -20.90
N ARG A 75 2.00 15.58 -20.41
CA ARG A 75 0.73 15.63 -21.15
C ARG A 75 0.87 16.37 -22.48
N ASP A 76 1.47 17.55 -22.46
CA ASP A 76 1.66 18.37 -23.66
C ASP A 76 2.63 17.69 -24.63
N ARG A 77 3.66 16.99 -24.13
CA ARG A 77 4.56 16.20 -24.98
C ARG A 77 3.85 15.00 -25.63
N MET A 78 2.98 14.30 -24.91
CA MET A 78 2.14 13.23 -25.46
C MET A 78 1.33 13.74 -26.66
N ARG A 79 0.73 14.93 -26.54
CA ARG A 79 0.02 15.59 -27.64
C ARG A 79 0.96 16.02 -28.77
N ASP A 80 1.93 16.86 -28.46
CA ASP A 80 2.70 17.61 -29.46
C ASP A 80 3.73 16.74 -30.19
N THR A 81 4.27 15.71 -29.53
CA THR A 81 5.30 14.84 -30.10
C THR A 81 4.74 13.50 -30.58
N TYR A 82 3.78 12.95 -29.84
CA TYR A 82 3.29 11.58 -30.10
C TYR A 82 1.86 11.55 -30.66
N GLY A 83 1.19 12.69 -30.80
CA GLY A 83 -0.09 12.81 -31.49
C GLY A 83 -1.30 12.33 -30.68
N PHE A 84 -1.17 12.14 -29.36
CA PHE A 84 -2.30 11.74 -28.52
C PHE A 84 -3.27 12.89 -28.28
N THR A 85 -4.58 12.58 -28.28
CA THR A 85 -5.60 13.50 -27.79
C THR A 85 -5.49 13.63 -26.28
N ILE A 86 -5.48 14.86 -25.75
CA ILE A 86 -5.52 15.07 -24.29
C ILE A 86 -6.92 14.66 -23.80
N PRO A 87 -7.03 13.67 -22.90
CA PRO A 87 -8.34 13.19 -22.46
C PRO A 87 -9.12 14.25 -21.68
N VAL A 88 -10.41 14.35 -21.98
CA VAL A 88 -11.38 15.22 -21.28
C VAL A 88 -12.60 14.44 -20.77
N SER A 89 -12.55 13.12 -20.91
CA SER A 89 -13.55 12.17 -20.43
C SER A 89 -12.91 10.80 -20.29
N ARG A 90 -13.60 9.88 -19.63
CA ARG A 90 -13.33 8.44 -19.76
C ARG A 90 -13.53 7.99 -21.22
N GLY A 91 -13.03 6.81 -21.58
CA GLY A 91 -13.20 6.20 -22.90
C GLY A 91 -11.90 6.01 -23.68
N ALA A 92 -12.02 5.80 -25.00
CA ALA A 92 -10.93 5.31 -25.86
C ALA A 92 -9.68 6.21 -25.87
N ASP A 93 -9.85 7.53 -25.91
CA ASP A 93 -8.72 8.46 -25.86
C ASP A 93 -8.00 8.40 -24.51
N ASN A 94 -8.73 8.29 -23.40
CA ASN A 94 -8.16 8.12 -22.07
C ASN A 94 -7.41 6.79 -21.93
N GLU A 95 -8.01 5.70 -22.41
CA GLU A 95 -7.39 4.38 -22.44
C GLU A 95 -6.07 4.39 -23.21
N ALA A 96 -6.09 4.88 -24.45
CA ALA A 96 -4.90 4.94 -25.30
C ALA A 96 -3.79 5.79 -24.65
N PHE A 97 -4.16 6.92 -24.04
CA PHE A 97 -3.23 7.80 -23.35
C PHE A 97 -2.61 7.14 -22.11
N ALA A 98 -3.44 6.56 -21.24
CA ALA A 98 -3.00 5.93 -19.99
C ALA A 98 -2.11 4.72 -20.26
N LYS A 99 -2.53 3.83 -21.19
CA LYS A 99 -1.73 2.67 -21.58
C LYS A 99 -0.36 3.07 -22.12
N SER A 100 -0.30 4.11 -22.95
CA SER A 100 0.97 4.61 -23.50
C SER A 100 1.91 5.18 -22.42
N LEU A 101 1.36 5.80 -21.37
CA LEU A 101 2.16 6.21 -20.22
C LEU A 101 2.67 4.99 -19.44
N TYR A 102 1.82 4.01 -19.17
CA TYR A 102 2.23 2.75 -18.52
C TYR A 102 3.31 2.03 -19.31
N GLU A 103 3.19 1.93 -20.64
CA GLU A 103 4.22 1.36 -21.52
C GLU A 103 5.57 2.07 -21.36
N GLY A 104 5.57 3.40 -21.29
CA GLY A 104 6.76 4.20 -21.05
C GLY A 104 7.37 3.95 -19.66
N ILE A 105 6.54 3.92 -18.62
CA ILE A 105 6.94 3.64 -17.24
C ILE A 105 7.54 2.23 -17.13
N PHE A 106 6.85 1.21 -17.63
CA PHE A 106 7.29 -0.18 -17.54
C PHE A 106 8.53 -0.45 -18.38
N THR A 107 8.62 0.14 -19.59
CA THR A 107 9.85 0.11 -20.39
C THR A 107 11.04 0.65 -19.61
N ARG A 108 10.85 1.76 -18.87
CA ARG A 108 11.91 2.35 -18.05
C ARG A 108 12.30 1.43 -16.89
N ILE A 109 11.33 0.90 -16.16
CA ILE A 109 11.55 -0.04 -15.05
C ILE A 109 12.36 -1.25 -15.54
N MET A 110 11.88 -1.94 -16.59
CA MET A 110 12.54 -3.12 -17.15
C MET A 110 13.98 -2.87 -17.62
N ARG A 111 14.29 -1.65 -18.06
CA ARG A 111 15.65 -1.28 -18.48
C ARG A 111 16.60 -0.94 -17.35
N THR A 112 16.10 -0.74 -16.13
CA THR A 112 16.90 -0.15 -15.06
C THR A 112 17.06 -1.00 -13.84
N HIS A 113 16.00 -1.62 -13.33
CA HIS A 113 16.08 -2.31 -12.05
C HIS A 113 15.16 -3.54 -12.02
N PRO A 114 15.52 -4.56 -11.23
CA PRO A 114 14.62 -5.69 -11.00
C PRO A 114 13.51 -5.25 -10.04
N LEU A 115 12.28 -5.17 -10.54
CA LEU A 115 11.10 -4.92 -9.73
C LEU A 115 10.35 -6.24 -9.52
N ASP A 116 9.65 -6.41 -8.39
CA ASP A 116 8.73 -7.54 -8.19
C ASP A 116 7.27 -7.13 -8.45
N TYR A 117 6.87 -5.95 -7.97
CA TYR A 117 5.49 -5.45 -8.13
C TYR A 117 5.46 -4.01 -8.64
N PHE A 118 4.67 -3.75 -9.67
CA PHE A 118 4.15 -2.42 -9.92
C PHE A 118 2.86 -2.22 -9.11
N TRP A 119 2.82 -1.17 -8.31
CA TRP A 119 1.81 -0.93 -7.31
C TRP A 119 0.91 0.23 -7.75
N VAL A 120 -0.41 0.03 -7.80
CA VAL A 120 -1.39 1.12 -8.01
C VAL A 120 -2.27 1.35 -6.77
N TRP A 121 -2.58 2.62 -6.45
CA TRP A 121 -3.43 2.99 -5.30
C TRP A 121 -4.36 4.16 -5.64
N THR A 122 -5.48 4.29 -4.92
CA THR A 122 -6.40 5.44 -5.09
C THR A 122 -5.86 6.70 -4.41
N TYR A 123 -6.35 7.86 -4.83
CA TYR A 123 -6.03 9.10 -4.13
C TYR A 123 -6.39 9.01 -2.64
N GLU A 124 -5.41 9.32 -1.80
CA GLU A 124 -5.51 9.40 -0.33
C GLU A 124 -6.79 10.07 0.19
N MET A 125 -7.25 11.14 -0.44
CA MET A 125 -8.45 11.85 0.03
C MET A 125 -9.73 11.04 -0.12
N TRP A 126 -9.76 9.93 -0.87
CA TRP A 126 -10.89 9.02 -0.86
C TRP A 126 -11.10 8.37 0.52
N SER A 127 -10.05 8.33 1.36
CA SER A 127 -10.11 7.71 2.69
C SER A 127 -10.42 8.69 3.82
N TYR A 128 -10.17 9.99 3.62
CA TYR A 128 -10.30 11.03 4.65
C TYR A 128 -11.57 11.86 4.48
N GLY A 129 -12.05 12.49 5.56
CA GLY A 129 -13.00 13.60 5.45
C GLY A 129 -14.46 13.27 5.08
N GLY A 130 -14.85 11.99 4.96
CA GLY A 130 -16.24 11.62 4.68
C GLY A 130 -16.68 11.93 3.25
N HIS A 131 -15.77 11.81 2.28
CA HIS A 131 -16.06 12.06 0.87
C HIS A 131 -16.85 10.91 0.22
N ALA A 132 -17.72 11.26 -0.72
CA ALA A 132 -18.54 10.36 -1.51
C ALA A 132 -18.16 10.52 -3.00
N PRO A 133 -17.21 9.73 -3.52
CA PRO A 133 -16.85 9.80 -4.94
C PRO A 133 -18.04 9.42 -5.82
N SER A 134 -18.15 10.04 -6.99
CA SER A 134 -19.22 9.73 -7.95
C SER A 134 -18.99 8.37 -8.63
N PRO A 135 -20.05 7.76 -9.22
CA PRO A 135 -19.88 6.55 -10.02
C PRO A 135 -18.86 6.69 -11.16
N ASP A 136 -18.72 7.90 -11.73
CA ASP A 136 -17.71 8.15 -12.77
C ASP A 136 -16.30 8.19 -12.20
N GLN A 137 -16.10 8.71 -10.99
CA GLN A 137 -14.81 8.67 -10.30
C GLN A 137 -14.41 7.23 -9.99
N ILE A 138 -15.32 6.45 -9.41
CA ILE A 138 -15.12 5.02 -9.14
C ILE A 138 -14.78 4.28 -10.44
N GLY A 139 -15.56 4.52 -11.50
CA GLY A 139 -15.32 3.94 -12.81
C GLY A 139 -13.97 4.32 -13.42
N SER A 140 -13.49 5.54 -13.22
CA SER A 140 -12.18 5.98 -13.74
C SER A 140 -11.00 5.25 -13.09
N VAL A 141 -11.08 4.95 -11.78
CA VAL A 141 -10.08 4.16 -11.07
C VAL A 141 -10.10 2.71 -11.55
N ALA A 142 -11.30 2.12 -11.64
CA ALA A 142 -11.48 0.74 -12.12
C ALA A 142 -10.94 0.56 -13.55
N ASP A 143 -11.19 1.53 -14.42
CA ASP A 143 -10.66 1.56 -15.79
C ASP A 143 -9.12 1.59 -15.77
N ASP A 144 -8.50 2.48 -14.98
CA ASP A 144 -7.05 2.63 -14.92
C ASP A 144 -6.34 1.39 -14.35
N TYR A 145 -6.94 0.72 -13.36
CA TYR A 145 -6.45 -0.56 -12.84
C TYR A 145 -6.40 -1.63 -13.94
N LYS A 146 -7.45 -1.71 -14.75
CA LYS A 146 -7.52 -2.62 -15.91
C LYS A 146 -6.47 -2.23 -16.95
N TYR A 147 -6.25 -0.95 -17.21
CA TYR A 147 -5.22 -0.49 -18.14
C TYR A 147 -3.82 -0.92 -17.68
N ALA A 148 -3.47 -0.70 -16.41
CA ALA A 148 -2.18 -1.13 -15.85
C ALA A 148 -1.98 -2.65 -15.99
N GLN A 149 -2.99 -3.46 -15.61
CA GLN A 149 -2.94 -4.91 -15.72
C GLN A 149 -2.80 -5.39 -17.17
N GLN A 150 -3.53 -4.77 -18.10
CA GLN A 150 -3.47 -5.11 -19.53
C GLN A 150 -2.07 -4.84 -20.08
N VAL A 151 -1.47 -3.68 -19.79
CA VAL A 151 -0.12 -3.35 -20.26
C VAL A 151 0.94 -4.27 -19.64
N ILE A 152 0.83 -4.62 -18.34
CA ILE A 152 1.69 -5.64 -17.69
C ILE A 152 1.64 -6.97 -18.46
N THR A 153 0.44 -7.39 -18.84
CA THR A 153 0.20 -8.65 -19.57
C THR A 153 0.74 -8.58 -20.99
N GLU A 154 0.40 -7.53 -21.74
CA GLU A 154 0.77 -7.35 -23.16
C GLU A 154 2.28 -7.18 -23.34
N MET A 155 2.93 -6.45 -22.43
CA MET A 155 4.38 -6.29 -22.44
C MET A 155 5.12 -7.51 -21.88
N ASN A 156 4.42 -8.46 -21.26
CA ASN A 156 4.98 -9.61 -20.56
C ASN A 156 6.08 -9.17 -19.57
N THR A 157 5.72 -8.26 -18.67
CA THR A 157 6.69 -7.67 -17.72
C THR A 157 7.24 -8.73 -16.75
N PRO A 158 8.48 -8.56 -16.26
CA PRO A 158 9.06 -9.47 -15.25
C PRO A 158 8.56 -9.21 -13.83
N PHE A 159 7.63 -8.27 -13.66
CA PHE A 159 6.98 -7.87 -12.41
C PHE A 159 5.46 -7.94 -12.58
N GLU A 160 4.75 -8.10 -11.46
CA GLU A 160 3.30 -8.26 -11.39
C GLU A 160 2.62 -6.97 -10.92
N LEU A 161 1.29 -6.90 -11.02
CA LEU A 161 0.50 -5.81 -10.43
C LEU A 161 0.23 -6.10 -8.94
N ALA A 162 0.18 -5.07 -8.11
CA ALA A 162 -0.35 -5.11 -6.74
C ALA A 162 -1.18 -3.85 -6.46
N THR A 163 -2.13 -3.93 -5.53
CA THR A 163 -2.90 -2.75 -5.10
C THR A 163 -2.82 -2.55 -3.58
N PHE A 164 -2.51 -1.33 -3.17
CA PHE A 164 -2.36 -1.02 -1.74
C PHE A 164 -2.45 0.50 -1.47
N GLY A 165 -3.40 1.00 -0.72
CA GLY A 165 -3.56 2.46 -0.52
C GLY A 165 -4.05 2.73 0.88
N TRP A 166 -4.20 4.00 1.29
CA TRP A 166 -4.92 4.30 2.54
C TRP A 166 -6.19 3.48 2.66
N LYS A 167 -6.97 3.50 1.59
CA LYS A 167 -7.90 2.45 1.18
C LYS A 167 -7.74 2.27 -0.32
N VAL A 168 -8.26 1.18 -0.89
CA VAL A 168 -8.30 0.93 -2.34
C VAL A 168 -9.76 0.79 -2.75
N GLY A 169 -10.53 1.83 -2.42
CA GLY A 169 -11.96 1.90 -2.62
C GLY A 169 -12.50 3.25 -2.15
N SER A 170 -13.80 3.49 -2.40
CA SER A 170 -14.49 4.75 -2.10
C SER A 170 -14.71 5.00 -0.62
N SER A 171 -14.92 3.95 0.18
CA SER A 171 -14.81 3.96 1.66
C SER A 171 -15.51 5.09 2.44
N GLY A 172 -16.54 5.68 1.84
CA GLY A 172 -17.45 6.67 2.38
C GLY A 172 -18.84 6.46 1.76
N GLY A 173 -19.90 6.75 2.51
CA GLY A 173 -21.26 6.35 2.12
C GLY A 173 -21.45 4.82 2.17
N ASP A 174 -21.84 4.25 1.03
CA ASP A 174 -22.06 2.79 0.82
C ASP A 174 -20.84 2.05 0.22
N GLY A 175 -19.68 2.71 0.16
CA GLY A 175 -18.46 2.20 -0.48
C GLY A 175 -17.58 1.32 0.41
N GLU A 176 -16.81 0.42 -0.19
CA GLU A 176 -15.95 -0.57 0.51
C GLU A 176 -14.46 -0.15 0.54
N GLU A 177 -13.65 -0.78 1.41
CA GLU A 177 -12.21 -0.44 1.53
C GLU A 177 -11.32 -1.03 0.46
N LEU A 178 -11.74 -2.13 -0.15
CA LEU A 178 -11.02 -2.82 -1.23
C LEU A 178 -11.96 -3.04 -2.42
N GLU A 179 -12.73 -2.00 -2.76
CA GLU A 179 -13.84 -2.04 -3.73
C GLU A 179 -13.47 -2.67 -5.09
N PHE A 180 -12.27 -2.42 -5.60
CA PHE A 180 -11.86 -2.87 -6.94
C PHE A 180 -11.34 -4.32 -7.00
N HIS A 181 -11.55 -5.11 -5.94
CA HIS A 181 -10.97 -6.44 -5.86
C HIS A 181 -11.56 -7.44 -6.86
N ASP A 182 -12.70 -7.18 -7.48
CA ASP A 182 -13.33 -8.01 -8.50
C ASP A 182 -13.06 -7.52 -9.95
N ASP A 183 -12.51 -6.32 -10.10
CA ASP A 183 -12.09 -5.73 -11.38
C ASP A 183 -10.76 -6.29 -11.91
N LEU A 184 -9.98 -6.97 -11.07
CA LEU A 184 -8.63 -7.49 -11.37
C LEU A 184 -8.52 -9.01 -11.21
N PRO A 185 -7.60 -9.69 -11.94
CA PRO A 185 -7.34 -11.14 -11.79
C PRO A 185 -7.06 -11.54 -10.35
N ILE A 186 -7.47 -12.73 -9.90
CA ILE A 186 -7.40 -13.21 -8.50
C ILE A 186 -5.98 -13.22 -7.93
N GLU A 187 -4.98 -13.26 -8.80
CA GLU A 187 -3.56 -13.26 -8.51
C GLU A 187 -3.04 -11.90 -8.05
N VAL A 188 -3.71 -10.80 -8.41
CA VAL A 188 -3.31 -9.45 -7.98
C VAL A 188 -3.58 -9.30 -6.48
N PRO A 189 -2.56 -9.08 -5.63
CA PRO A 189 -2.78 -8.88 -4.21
C PRO A 189 -3.42 -7.52 -3.94
N PHE A 190 -4.28 -7.47 -2.93
CA PHE A 190 -4.98 -6.27 -2.47
C PHE A 190 -4.70 -6.00 -0.99
N GLY A 191 -4.69 -4.72 -0.60
CA GLY A 191 -4.66 -4.36 0.81
C GLY A 191 -4.76 -2.88 1.11
N THR A 192 -4.73 -2.54 2.40
CA THR A 192 -4.85 -1.16 2.88
C THR A 192 -3.69 -0.76 3.79
N LEU A 193 -3.34 0.52 3.74
CA LEU A 193 -2.45 1.21 4.67
C LEU A 193 -3.19 1.58 5.97
N TRP A 194 -4.48 1.32 6.07
CA TRP A 194 -5.24 1.52 7.30
C TRP A 194 -4.89 0.45 8.34
N ASP A 195 -5.37 0.67 9.56
CA ASP A 195 -5.21 -0.26 10.67
C ASP A 195 -6.21 -1.42 10.56
N GLU A 196 -5.97 -2.47 11.34
CA GLU A 196 -6.90 -3.57 11.58
C GLU A 196 -7.18 -4.45 10.36
N ALA A 197 -6.23 -4.51 9.42
CA ALA A 197 -6.36 -5.26 8.17
C ALA A 197 -7.70 -4.98 7.47
N GLN A 198 -8.11 -3.71 7.46
CA GLN A 198 -9.41 -3.28 6.96
C GLN A 198 -9.62 -3.73 5.50
N GLY A 199 -10.84 -4.18 5.19
CA GLY A 199 -11.22 -4.71 3.87
C GLY A 199 -10.82 -6.18 3.62
N MET A 200 -9.95 -6.80 4.44
CA MET A 200 -9.52 -8.19 4.22
C MET A 200 -10.69 -9.21 4.24
N TRP A 201 -11.79 -8.87 4.91
CA TRP A 201 -13.00 -9.68 4.96
C TRP A 201 -13.67 -9.87 3.59
N ALA A 202 -13.50 -8.93 2.66
CA ALA A 202 -14.02 -9.04 1.29
C ALA A 202 -13.04 -9.80 0.38
N VAL A 203 -11.74 -9.62 0.60
CA VAL A 203 -10.68 -10.14 -0.26
C VAL A 203 -10.32 -11.59 0.06
N LEU A 204 -9.94 -11.91 1.30
CA LEU A 204 -9.37 -13.21 1.63
C LEU A 204 -10.34 -14.40 1.42
N PRO A 205 -11.65 -14.30 1.71
CA PRO A 205 -12.59 -15.40 1.46
C PRO A 205 -12.74 -15.80 -0.02
N THR A 206 -12.36 -14.92 -0.95
CA THR A 206 -12.37 -15.23 -2.40
C THR A 206 -11.22 -16.14 -2.82
N GLY A 207 -10.23 -16.36 -1.94
CA GLY A 207 -8.98 -17.05 -2.26
C GLY A 207 -7.87 -16.13 -2.81
N ARG A 208 -8.15 -14.82 -2.96
CA ARG A 208 -7.16 -13.80 -3.31
C ARG A 208 -6.14 -13.60 -2.19
N GLN A 209 -4.91 -13.25 -2.57
CA GLN A 209 -3.90 -12.84 -1.60
C GLN A 209 -4.20 -11.43 -1.04
N GLY A 210 -4.18 -11.30 0.28
CA GLY A 210 -4.36 -10.05 1.00
C GLY A 210 -3.05 -9.55 1.62
N TRP A 211 -2.84 -8.25 1.57
CA TRP A 211 -1.74 -7.53 2.20
C TRP A 211 -2.30 -6.63 3.30
N SER A 212 -1.56 -6.40 4.37
CA SER A 212 -1.93 -5.43 5.41
C SER A 212 -0.68 -4.66 5.86
N SER A 213 -0.86 -3.59 6.63
CA SER A 213 0.26 -2.77 7.09
C SER A 213 0.22 -2.53 8.60
N CYS A 214 1.38 -2.44 9.21
CA CYS A 214 1.52 -2.10 10.61
C CYS A 214 2.33 -0.81 10.77
N TRP A 215 1.87 0.07 11.65
CA TRP A 215 2.63 1.25 12.06
C TRP A 215 3.70 0.89 13.07
N TYR A 216 4.96 1.10 12.71
CA TYR A 216 6.02 1.15 13.72
C TYR A 216 6.01 2.51 14.43
N GLU A 217 5.62 3.56 13.72
CA GLU A 217 5.57 4.93 14.22
C GLU A 217 4.65 5.81 13.37
N GLU A 218 3.99 6.76 13.99
CA GLU A 218 3.16 7.79 13.35
C GLU A 218 4.03 8.94 12.83
N ASP A 219 3.63 9.50 11.70
CA ASP A 219 4.24 10.64 11.03
C ASP A 219 4.18 11.95 11.84
N TRP A 220 3.10 12.19 12.59
CA TRP A 220 2.96 13.36 13.46
C TRP A 220 3.82 13.27 14.74
N GLY A 221 4.34 12.09 15.07
CA GLY A 221 5.02 11.78 16.33
C GLY A 221 6.53 11.54 16.22
N LEU A 222 7.21 11.99 15.15
CA LEU A 222 8.59 11.57 14.87
C LEU A 222 9.64 12.01 15.91
N ILE A 223 9.33 13.02 16.75
CA ILE A 223 10.25 13.51 17.79
C ILE A 223 10.14 12.77 19.14
N GLN A 224 9.11 11.93 19.31
CA GLN A 224 8.89 11.15 20.54
C GLN A 224 9.28 9.68 20.37
N PRO A 225 9.61 8.97 21.47
CA PRO A 225 9.67 7.51 21.46
C PRO A 225 8.31 6.92 21.08
N GLN A 226 8.31 5.91 20.21
CA GLN A 226 7.08 5.24 19.79
C GLN A 226 7.22 3.73 20.02
N LEU A 227 6.47 3.20 21.00
CA LEU A 227 6.52 1.80 21.44
C LEU A 227 5.30 1.01 20.96
N ARG A 228 5.15 0.91 19.62
CA ARG A 228 3.92 0.40 18.97
C ARG A 228 3.83 -1.11 18.81
N SER A 229 4.54 -1.92 19.59
CA SER A 229 4.49 -3.40 19.47
C SER A 229 3.09 -3.98 19.65
N MET A 230 2.23 -3.30 20.42
CA MET A 230 0.80 -3.65 20.56
C MET A 230 0.03 -3.51 19.25
N ALA A 231 0.24 -2.43 18.50
CA ALA A 231 -0.42 -2.20 17.21
C ALA A 231 -0.04 -3.26 16.17
N ILE A 232 1.21 -3.74 16.22
CA ILE A 232 1.64 -4.84 15.32
C ILE A 232 0.93 -6.15 15.67
N HIS A 233 0.76 -6.45 16.96
CA HIS A 233 -0.03 -7.60 17.38
C HIS A 233 -1.48 -7.48 16.91
N ASN A 234 -2.08 -6.30 17.10
CA ASN A 234 -3.43 -5.98 16.67
C ASN A 234 -3.59 -6.25 15.16
N GLU A 235 -2.70 -5.71 14.35
CA GLU A 235 -2.73 -5.87 12.89
C GLU A 235 -2.67 -7.34 12.46
N VAL A 236 -1.73 -8.09 13.04
CA VAL A 236 -1.56 -9.52 12.75
C VAL A 236 -2.80 -10.31 13.16
N ALA A 237 -3.35 -10.04 14.35
CA ALA A 237 -4.55 -10.71 14.85
C ALA A 237 -5.78 -10.42 13.97
N HIS A 238 -5.92 -9.20 13.47
CA HIS A 238 -7.00 -8.84 12.56
C HIS A 238 -6.84 -9.48 11.18
N GLY A 239 -5.65 -9.47 10.58
CA GLY A 239 -5.41 -10.17 9.31
C GLY A 239 -5.72 -11.67 9.39
N ILE A 240 -5.42 -12.28 10.54
CA ILE A 240 -5.75 -13.68 10.84
C ILE A 240 -7.26 -13.95 10.87
N ARG A 241 -8.09 -13.03 11.38
CA ARG A 241 -9.56 -13.19 11.44
C ARG A 241 -10.15 -13.60 10.09
N HIS A 242 -9.54 -13.09 9.03
CA HIS A 242 -10.03 -13.21 7.68
C HIS A 242 -9.30 -14.29 6.86
N GLY A 243 -8.37 -15.05 7.47
CA GLY A 243 -7.65 -16.15 6.82
C GLY A 243 -6.14 -15.98 6.79
N GLY A 244 -5.61 -14.85 7.27
CA GLY A 244 -4.19 -14.54 7.29
C GLY A 244 -3.72 -13.86 6.00
N VAL A 245 -2.93 -12.81 6.17
CA VAL A 245 -2.38 -12.01 5.06
C VAL A 245 -1.04 -12.57 4.57
N GLN A 246 -0.82 -12.51 3.25
CA GLN A 246 0.39 -13.00 2.60
C GLN A 246 1.54 -12.00 2.64
N ALA A 247 1.26 -10.73 2.96
CA ALA A 247 2.28 -9.71 3.25
C ALA A 247 1.82 -8.80 4.39
N LEU A 248 2.80 -8.37 5.19
CA LEU A 248 2.64 -7.36 6.23
C LEU A 248 3.68 -6.28 5.96
N ILE A 249 3.23 -5.06 5.69
CA ILE A 249 4.06 -3.93 5.31
C ILE A 249 4.31 -3.07 6.54
N ALA A 250 5.56 -2.74 6.83
CA ALA A 250 5.90 -1.86 7.94
C ALA A 250 5.95 -0.40 7.49
N LYS A 251 5.20 0.46 8.18
CA LYS A 251 5.28 1.91 8.02
C LYS A 251 6.27 2.45 9.05
N HIS A 252 7.43 2.92 8.59
CA HIS A 252 8.47 3.48 9.46
C HIS A 252 9.40 4.50 8.74
N TRP A 253 9.99 5.41 9.53
CA TRP A 253 10.83 6.55 9.14
C TRP A 253 12.22 6.45 9.80
N ARG A 254 12.26 5.83 10.98
CA ARG A 254 13.46 5.53 11.76
C ARG A 254 13.72 4.02 11.75
N ILE A 255 14.93 3.62 12.10
CA ILE A 255 15.33 2.19 12.16
C ILE A 255 15.60 1.79 13.61
N GLN A 256 16.59 2.42 14.27
CA GLN A 256 17.04 1.97 15.59
C GLN A 256 16.02 2.22 16.71
N SER A 257 15.39 3.39 16.76
CA SER A 257 14.44 3.75 17.83
C SER A 257 13.12 2.99 17.76
N VAL A 258 12.87 2.28 16.66
CA VAL A 258 11.68 1.45 16.43
C VAL A 258 12.03 -0.04 16.26
N ALA A 259 13.26 -0.44 16.60
CA ALA A 259 13.72 -1.81 16.42
C ALA A 259 12.90 -2.83 17.22
N GLN A 260 12.32 -2.44 18.35
CA GLN A 260 11.35 -3.23 19.12
C GLN A 260 10.11 -3.60 18.30
N ALA A 261 9.64 -2.68 17.47
CA ALA A 261 8.49 -2.86 16.60
C ALA A 261 8.87 -3.82 15.46
N SER A 262 10.04 -3.63 14.86
CA SER A 262 10.58 -4.57 13.87
C SER A 262 10.77 -5.99 14.41
N ALA A 263 11.24 -6.13 15.65
CA ALA A 263 11.39 -7.44 16.30
C ALA A 263 10.03 -8.10 16.55
N ALA A 264 9.02 -7.33 16.99
CA ALA A 264 7.66 -7.82 17.18
C ALA A 264 7.09 -8.30 15.84
N HIS A 265 7.23 -7.49 14.79
CA HIS A 265 6.73 -7.83 13.46
C HIS A 265 7.40 -9.10 12.90
N ALA A 266 8.71 -9.25 13.06
CA ALA A 266 9.41 -10.46 12.64
C ALA A 266 8.91 -11.70 13.41
N GLN A 267 8.81 -11.61 14.74
CA GLN A 267 8.33 -12.71 15.58
C GLN A 267 6.88 -13.09 15.25
N LEU A 268 6.00 -12.10 15.16
CA LEU A 268 4.58 -12.29 14.86
C LEU A 268 4.39 -12.84 13.44
N SER A 269 5.12 -12.34 12.45
CA SER A 269 5.11 -12.89 11.08
C SER A 269 5.53 -14.36 11.06
N TRP A 270 6.57 -14.73 11.81
CA TRP A 270 7.04 -16.13 11.89
C TRP A 270 6.05 -17.04 12.60
N ASN A 271 5.31 -16.50 13.57
CA ASN A 271 4.28 -17.23 14.32
C ASN A 271 2.93 -17.31 13.57
N ASN A 272 2.63 -16.30 12.74
CA ASN A 272 1.44 -16.18 11.90
C ASN A 272 1.56 -17.03 10.63
N ARG A 273 2.79 -17.24 10.13
CA ARG A 273 3.06 -18.12 9.00
C ARG A 273 3.32 -19.55 9.49
N ALA A 274 2.63 -20.54 8.91
CA ALA A 274 3.33 -21.79 8.66
C ALA A 274 4.54 -21.47 7.76
N THR A 275 5.67 -22.18 7.91
CA THR A 275 6.90 -22.02 7.08
C THR A 275 6.55 -21.59 5.65
N VAL A 276 7.27 -20.66 4.99
CA VAL A 276 6.98 -20.00 3.69
C VAL A 276 6.20 -20.81 2.60
N ALA A 277 6.19 -22.14 2.64
CA ALA A 277 5.41 -23.07 1.82
C ALA A 277 4.26 -23.85 2.54
N GLY A 278 3.83 -23.44 3.73
CA GLY A 278 2.89 -24.15 4.60
C GLY A 278 1.49 -23.52 4.60
N LYS A 279 0.49 -24.28 5.04
CA LYS A 279 -0.90 -23.79 5.15
C LYS A 279 -1.01 -22.75 6.27
N LEU A 280 -1.68 -21.62 6.00
CA LEU A 280 -2.00 -20.61 7.01
C LEU A 280 -2.79 -21.25 8.17
N LEU A 281 -2.66 -20.67 9.37
CA LEU A 281 -3.42 -21.11 10.53
C LEU A 281 -4.92 -20.94 10.27
N THR A 282 -5.73 -21.89 10.73
CA THR A 282 -7.18 -21.68 10.82
C THR A 282 -7.48 -20.64 11.89
N LEU A 283 -8.63 -19.97 11.79
CA LEU A 283 -9.07 -18.98 12.78
C LEU A 283 -8.99 -19.52 14.22
N SER A 284 -9.49 -20.74 14.46
CA SER A 284 -9.46 -21.37 15.79
C SER A 284 -8.05 -21.69 16.30
N GLU A 285 -7.11 -22.02 15.41
CA GLU A 285 -5.70 -22.23 15.80
C GLU A 285 -5.01 -20.91 16.14
N ALA A 286 -5.38 -19.86 15.43
CA ALA A 286 -4.76 -18.57 15.59
C ALA A 286 -5.32 -17.79 16.78
N GLU A 287 -6.62 -17.87 17.08
CA GLU A 287 -7.23 -17.29 18.30
C GLU A 287 -6.59 -17.82 19.60
N LYS A 288 -6.07 -19.06 19.58
CA LYS A 288 -5.34 -19.64 20.71
C LYS A 288 -3.95 -19.02 20.90
N LYS A 289 -3.34 -18.51 19.82
CA LYS A 289 -1.98 -17.94 19.80
C LYS A 289 -1.97 -16.42 19.88
N PHE A 290 -2.93 -15.78 19.24
CA PHE A 290 -3.10 -14.34 19.10
C PHE A 290 -4.51 -14.02 19.63
N PRO A 291 -4.66 -13.81 20.96
CA PRO A 291 -5.95 -13.42 21.49
C PRO A 291 -6.37 -12.14 20.80
N ILE A 292 -7.58 -12.17 20.27
CA ILE A 292 -8.08 -11.09 19.46
C ILE A 292 -8.81 -10.11 20.39
N PHE A 293 -8.39 -8.86 20.38
CA PHE A 293 -9.02 -7.76 21.11
C PHE A 293 -8.81 -6.48 20.31
N ASP A 294 -9.68 -5.50 20.50
CA ASP A 294 -9.50 -4.16 19.94
C ASP A 294 -8.67 -3.33 20.94
N MET A 295 -7.53 -2.81 20.51
CA MET A 295 -6.62 -2.06 21.38
C MET A 295 -7.15 -0.68 21.79
N TRP A 296 -8.12 -0.13 21.07
CA TRP A 296 -8.78 1.14 21.33
C TRP A 296 -9.99 0.99 22.26
N GLU A 297 -10.69 -0.14 22.17
CA GLU A 297 -11.87 -0.43 22.99
C GLU A 297 -11.55 -1.18 24.28
N THR A 298 -10.45 -1.94 24.32
CA THR A 298 -10.09 -2.76 25.49
C THR A 298 -9.25 -1.96 26.49
N PRO A 299 -9.74 -1.68 27.72
CA PRO A 299 -8.96 -0.97 28.71
C PRO A 299 -7.66 -1.73 29.04
N VAL A 300 -6.57 -1.01 29.31
CA VAL A 300 -5.24 -1.58 29.64
C VAL A 300 -5.33 -2.64 30.75
N GLY A 301 -6.14 -2.41 31.78
CA GLY A 301 -6.33 -3.35 32.90
C GLY A 301 -7.11 -4.63 32.56
N ASN A 302 -7.78 -4.66 31.40
CA ASN A 302 -8.65 -5.75 30.96
C ASN A 302 -8.10 -6.50 29.74
N GLN A 303 -6.85 -6.21 29.36
CA GLN A 303 -6.22 -6.83 28.21
C GLN A 303 -6.11 -8.37 28.38
N PRO A 304 -6.25 -9.17 27.31
CA PRO A 304 -6.20 -10.63 27.43
C PRO A 304 -4.89 -11.12 28.06
N SER A 305 -4.98 -12.04 29.03
CA SER A 305 -3.79 -12.49 29.76
C SER A 305 -2.70 -13.09 28.87
N ALA A 306 -3.08 -13.72 27.75
CA ALA A 306 -2.13 -14.24 26.76
C ALA A 306 -1.38 -13.12 26.03
N PHE A 307 -2.06 -12.01 25.68
CA PHE A 307 -1.42 -10.83 25.10
C PHE A 307 -0.49 -10.16 26.11
N ILE A 308 -0.94 -9.97 27.36
CA ILE A 308 -0.10 -9.37 28.42
C ILE A 308 1.19 -10.17 28.61
N ARG A 309 1.11 -11.51 28.67
CA ARG A 309 2.29 -12.37 28.75
C ARG A 309 3.20 -12.19 27.54
N TRP A 310 2.64 -12.18 26.33
CA TRP A 310 3.41 -12.00 25.10
C TRP A 310 4.13 -10.65 25.06
N ILE A 311 3.42 -9.53 25.25
CA ILE A 311 4.02 -8.20 25.11
C ILE A 311 5.07 -7.92 26.19
N THR A 312 4.84 -8.42 27.40
CA THR A 312 5.82 -8.34 28.50
C THR A 312 7.09 -9.10 28.15
N GLN A 313 6.96 -10.36 27.71
CA GLN A 313 8.10 -11.18 27.34
C GLN A 313 8.85 -10.60 26.14
N HIS A 314 8.12 -10.10 25.13
CA HIS A 314 8.70 -9.45 23.95
C HIS A 314 9.61 -8.29 24.33
N TYR A 315 9.15 -7.37 25.17
CA TYR A 315 9.97 -6.23 25.59
C TYR A 315 11.15 -6.64 26.47
N LYS A 316 10.97 -7.63 27.37
CA LYS A 316 12.08 -8.18 28.16
C LYS A 316 13.17 -8.80 27.29
N ASP A 317 12.79 -9.64 26.34
CA ASP A 317 13.72 -10.30 25.43
C ASP A 317 14.43 -9.30 24.53
N TRP A 318 13.69 -8.32 24.00
CA TRP A 318 14.26 -7.24 23.21
C TRP A 318 15.24 -6.39 24.02
N ALA A 319 14.87 -5.97 25.24
CA ALA A 319 15.74 -5.20 26.12
C ALA A 319 16.99 -5.99 26.49
N LYS A 320 16.85 -7.29 26.82
CA LYS A 320 17.96 -8.18 27.13
C LYS A 320 18.94 -8.32 25.97
N ALA A 321 18.42 -8.47 24.74
CA ALA A 321 19.24 -8.62 23.54
C ALA A 321 20.02 -7.34 23.19
N ASN A 322 19.46 -6.16 23.46
CA ASN A 322 20.05 -4.88 23.06
C ASN A 322 20.85 -4.17 24.18
N PHE A 323 20.49 -4.39 25.44
CA PHE A 323 21.04 -3.67 26.60
C PHE A 323 21.59 -4.60 27.71
N GLY A 324 21.47 -5.92 27.54
CA GLY A 324 21.95 -6.91 28.50
C GLY A 324 20.91 -7.28 29.59
N PRO A 325 21.14 -8.39 30.31
CA PRO A 325 20.17 -8.96 31.24
C PRO A 325 19.88 -8.08 32.47
N GLU A 326 20.83 -7.26 32.90
CA GLU A 326 20.66 -6.38 34.06
C GLU A 326 19.61 -5.29 33.80
N LYS A 327 19.42 -4.91 32.53
CA LYS A 327 18.49 -3.85 32.10
C LYS A 327 17.14 -4.35 31.62
N SER A 328 16.93 -5.68 31.54
CA SER A 328 15.68 -6.26 31.05
C SER A 328 14.63 -6.53 32.12
N ASP A 329 15.02 -6.55 33.40
CA ASP A 329 14.13 -6.85 34.53
C ASP A 329 13.77 -5.59 35.37
N GLU A 330 14.25 -4.41 34.98
CA GLU A 330 13.86 -3.09 35.50
C GLU A 330 12.49 -2.66 34.96
#